data_AF-A0A7L3SH57-F1
#
_entry.id   AF-A0A7L3SH57-F1
#
_cell.length_a   1.000
_cell.length_b   1.000
_cell.length_c   1.000
_cell.angle_alpha   90.00
_cell.angle_beta   90.00
_cell.angle_gamma   90.00
#
_symmetry.space_group_name_H-M   'P 1'
#
loop_
_entity.id
_entity.type
_entity.pdbx_description
1 polymer ?
#
loop_
_entity_poly.entity_id
_entity_poly.type
_entity_poly.pdbx_seq_one_letter_code
_entity_poly.pdbx_strand_id
1 'polypeptide(L)'
;QNQVFEEFPWRSETPVDGLMVFTDAGKKSRRAAVTWCLAGERYYKLLSGSPQDSLQTLELRAVVWTFQNWQTEPINVVSDSMYVVGTVRHLEHSMLRSMQNSVLHQLLL
;
A
#
# COMPACT_ATOMS: atom_id res chain seq x y z
N GLN A 1 3.30 -30.78 10.69
CA GLN A 1 3.24 -30.39 9.26
C GLN A 1 3.59 -28.92 9.18
N ASN A 2 4.67 -28.56 8.49
CA ASN A 2 5.09 -27.16 8.30
C ASN A 2 4.03 -26.45 7.45
N GLN A 3 3.36 -25.46 8.04
CA GLN A 3 2.42 -24.62 7.34
C GLN A 3 3.20 -23.49 6.66
N VAL A 4 3.21 -23.50 5.33
CA VAL A 4 3.82 -22.47 4.50
C VAL A 4 2.89 -21.27 4.51
N PHE A 5 3.37 -20.13 5.02
CA PHE A 5 2.75 -18.85 4.77
C PHE A 5 3.10 -18.48 3.33
N GLU A 6 2.12 -18.49 2.43
CA GLU A 6 2.32 -18.08 1.05
C GLU A 6 2.35 -16.54 1.02
N GLU A 7 3.58 -16.01 1.12
CA GLU A 7 4.00 -14.64 0.83
C GLU A 7 3.57 -13.53 1.82
N PHE A 8 4.46 -13.24 2.78
CA PHE A 8 4.45 -11.95 3.49
C PHE A 8 5.02 -10.87 2.56
N PRO A 9 4.46 -9.64 2.54
CA PRO A 9 5.17 -8.51 1.97
C PRO A 9 6.43 -8.27 2.81
N TRP A 10 7.60 -8.54 2.22
CA TRP A 10 8.89 -8.32 2.86
C TRP A 10 9.08 -6.83 3.11
N ARG A 11 9.18 -6.44 4.38
CA ARG A 11 9.38 -5.05 4.78
C ARG A 11 10.75 -4.86 5.40
N SER A 12 11.45 -3.82 4.98
CA SER A 12 12.72 -3.39 5.57
C SER A 12 12.50 -2.20 6.51
N GLU A 13 13.29 -2.11 7.59
CA GLU A 13 13.34 -0.93 8.46
C GLU A 13 14.19 0.20 7.85
N THR A 14 15.04 -0.11 6.87
CA THR A 14 15.82 0.85 6.10
C THR A 14 15.37 0.87 4.64
N PRO A 15 15.58 1.98 3.90
CA PRO A 15 15.30 2.01 2.47
C PRO A 15 15.97 0.85 1.74
N VAL A 16 15.25 0.24 0.79
CA VAL A 16 15.74 -0.84 -0.07
C VAL A 16 16.31 -0.29 -1.36
N ASP A 17 17.13 -1.08 -2.06
CA ASP A 17 17.50 -0.76 -3.44
C ASP A 17 16.30 -0.99 -4.36
N GLY A 18 15.51 0.06 -4.57
CA GLY A 18 14.20 -0.02 -5.19
C GLY A 18 13.60 1.34 -5.52
N LEU A 19 12.51 1.32 -6.29
CA LEU A 19 11.88 2.54 -6.80
C LEU A 19 11.37 3.43 -5.66
N MET A 20 11.72 4.72 -5.68
CA MET A 20 11.18 5.69 -4.72
C MET A 20 9.86 6.25 -5.25
N VAL A 21 8.79 6.01 -4.50
CA VAL A 21 7.42 6.40 -4.84
C VAL A 21 6.89 7.32 -3.76
N PHE A 22 6.53 8.55 -4.11
CA PHE A 22 5.95 9.53 -3.21
C PHE A 22 4.44 9.56 -3.37
N THR A 23 3.71 9.55 -2.25
CA THR A 23 2.25 9.57 -2.22
C THR A 23 1.74 10.76 -1.42
N ASP A 24 0.68 11.38 -1.90
CA ASP A 24 -0.02 12.49 -1.24
C ASP A 24 -1.53 12.42 -1.57
N ALA A 25 -2.38 13.07 -0.80
CA ALA A 25 -3.77 13.28 -1.15
C ALA A 25 -4.32 14.62 -0.68
N GLY A 26 -5.26 15.15 -1.46
CA GLY A 26 -5.98 16.38 -1.14
C GLY A 26 -7.46 16.13 -0.94
N LYS A 27 -7.99 16.41 0.26
CA LYS A 27 -9.44 16.32 0.53
C LYS A 27 -10.25 17.30 -0.32
N LYS A 28 -9.78 18.54 -0.45
CA LYS A 28 -10.47 19.59 -1.24
C LYS A 28 -10.48 19.25 -2.74
N SER A 29 -9.35 18.78 -3.26
CA SER A 29 -9.24 18.34 -4.66
C SER A 29 -9.92 17.00 -4.91
N ARG A 30 -10.20 16.21 -3.85
CA ARG A 30 -10.72 14.84 -3.90
C ARG A 30 -9.86 13.95 -4.79
N ARG A 31 -8.54 14.08 -4.63
CA ARG A 31 -7.56 13.36 -5.43
C ARG A 31 -6.45 12.82 -4.56
N ALA A 32 -5.97 11.65 -4.92
CA ALA A 32 -4.69 11.13 -4.46
C ALA A 32 -3.68 11.22 -5.60
N ALA A 33 -2.43 11.47 -5.27
CA ALA A 33 -1.33 11.59 -6.20
C ALA A 33 -0.24 10.59 -5.85
N VAL A 34 0.36 10.01 -6.87
CA VAL A 34 1.52 9.14 -6.78
C VAL A 34 2.55 9.69 -7.75
N THR A 35 3.79 9.88 -7.33
CA THR A 35 4.88 10.33 -8.19
C THR A 35 6.11 9.47 -7.98
N TRP A 36 6.84 9.19 -9.06
CA TRP A 36 8.07 8.41 -9.00
C TRP A 36 9.02 8.87 -10.09
N CYS A 37 10.30 8.55 -9.91
CA CYS A 37 11.34 8.81 -10.91
C CYS A 37 11.92 7.49 -11.37
N LEU A 38 11.96 7.24 -12.68
CA LEU A 38 12.55 6.05 -13.28
C LEU A 38 13.49 6.46 -14.40
N ALA A 39 14.74 5.98 -14.36
CA ALA A 39 15.77 6.28 -15.36
C ALA A 39 15.98 7.78 -15.66
N GLY A 40 15.81 8.65 -14.64
CA GLY A 40 15.95 10.10 -14.77
C GLY A 40 14.68 10.83 -15.24
N GLU A 41 13.63 10.11 -15.61
CA GLU A 41 12.35 10.68 -16.01
C GLU A 41 11.34 10.68 -14.85
N ARG A 42 10.51 11.73 -14.79
CA ARG A 42 9.49 11.91 -13.74
C ARG A 42 8.13 11.43 -14.24
N TYR A 43 7.49 10.60 -13.44
CA TYR A 43 6.17 10.06 -13.70
C TYR A 43 5.21 10.42 -12.57
N TYR A 44 3.92 10.44 -12.90
CA TYR A 44 2.88 10.65 -11.92
C TYR A 44 1.59 9.93 -12.29
N LYS A 45 0.80 9.64 -11.26
CA LYS A 45 -0.58 9.15 -11.35
C LYS A 45 -1.47 10.01 -10.47
N LEU A 46 -2.60 10.42 -11.03
CA LEU A 46 -3.70 11.02 -10.26
C LEU A 46 -4.84 10.00 -10.15
N LEU A 47 -5.34 9.83 -8.93
CA LEU A 47 -6.46 8.96 -8.60
C LEU A 47 -7.61 9.84 -8.12
N SER A 48 -8.75 9.75 -8.81
CA SER A 48 -9.97 10.47 -8.39
C SER A 48 -10.64 9.74 -7.22
N GLY A 49 -11.05 10.51 -6.22
CA GLY A 49 -11.88 10.07 -5.11
C GLY A 49 -13.36 10.26 -5.36
N SER A 50 -14.17 9.59 -4.54
CA SER A 50 -15.61 9.79 -4.40
C SER A 50 -15.94 10.85 -3.34
N PRO A 51 -17.13 11.45 -3.36
CA PRO A 51 -17.56 12.42 -2.33
C PRO A 51 -17.54 11.88 -0.89
N GLN A 52 -17.69 10.56 -0.73
CA GLN A 52 -17.68 9.88 0.56
C GLN A 52 -16.28 9.58 1.08
N ASP A 53 -15.24 9.74 0.23
CA ASP A 53 -13.88 9.46 0.64
C ASP A 53 -13.38 10.52 1.63
N SER A 54 -12.85 10.02 2.75
CA SER A 54 -12.09 10.82 3.70
C SER A 54 -10.70 11.14 3.14
N LEU A 55 -9.96 12.05 3.81
CA LEU A 55 -8.56 12.27 3.46
C LEU A 55 -7.74 10.98 3.62
N GLN A 56 -7.91 10.29 4.74
CA GLN A 56 -7.20 9.04 5.07
C GLN A 56 -7.45 7.93 4.05
N THR A 57 -8.67 7.80 3.54
CA THR A 57 -8.98 6.80 2.51
C THR A 57 -8.36 7.15 1.16
N LEU A 58 -8.22 8.44 0.83
CA LEU A 58 -7.51 8.88 -0.37
C LEU A 58 -5.99 8.65 -0.26
N GLU A 59 -5.39 8.98 0.88
CA GLU A 59 -3.98 8.72 1.15
C GLU A 59 -3.68 7.21 1.05
N LEU A 60 -4.52 6.38 1.67
CA LEU A 60 -4.38 4.93 1.59
C LEU A 60 -4.55 4.42 0.16
N ARG A 61 -5.46 5.01 -0.61
CA ARG A 61 -5.69 4.65 -2.02
C ARG A 61 -4.46 4.88 -2.89
N ALA A 62 -3.68 5.94 -2.64
CA ALA A 62 -2.41 6.14 -3.34
C ALA A 62 -1.42 5.00 -3.06
N VAL A 63 -1.30 4.58 -1.80
CA VAL A 63 -0.40 3.49 -1.42
C VAL A 63 -0.86 2.13 -1.94
N VAL A 64 -2.16 1.84 -1.89
CA VAL A 64 -2.73 0.62 -2.48
C VAL A 64 -2.45 0.56 -3.98
N TRP A 65 -2.67 1.67 -4.69
CA TRP A 65 -2.35 1.73 -6.11
C TRP A 65 -0.86 1.46 -6.35
N THR A 66 0.03 2.05 -5.54
CA THR A 66 1.47 1.79 -5.61
C THR A 66 1.78 0.29 -5.46
N PHE A 67 1.28 -0.38 -4.42
CA PHE A 67 1.51 -1.83 -4.24
C PHE A 67 0.94 -2.68 -5.38
N GLN A 68 -0.18 -2.28 -5.97
CA GLN A 68 -0.75 -3.00 -7.11
C GLN A 68 0.09 -2.87 -8.40
N ASN A 69 0.84 -1.76 -8.57
CA ASN A 69 1.64 -1.53 -9.76
C ASN A 69 3.05 -2.13 -9.66
N TRP A 70 3.58 -2.30 -8.45
CA TRP A 70 4.90 -2.88 -8.19
C TRP A 70 4.78 -4.03 -7.20
N GLN A 71 4.18 -5.13 -7.64
CA GLN A 71 3.94 -6.30 -6.79
C GLN A 71 5.20 -7.16 -6.63
N THR A 72 6.08 -7.14 -7.64
CA THR A 72 7.27 -8.01 -7.72
C THR A 72 8.59 -7.27 -7.52
N GLU A 73 8.56 -5.94 -7.58
CA GLU A 73 9.73 -5.08 -7.47
C GLU A 73 9.87 -4.48 -6.07
N PRO A 74 11.10 -4.33 -5.55
CA PRO A 74 11.32 -3.57 -4.34
C PRO A 74 10.96 -2.09 -4.55
N ILE A 75 10.19 -1.54 -3.63
CA ILE A 75 9.78 -0.13 -3.64
C ILE A 75 9.96 0.52 -2.28
N ASN A 76 10.22 1.83 -2.29
CA ASN A 76 10.26 2.71 -1.13
C ASN A 76 9.10 3.69 -1.22
N VAL A 77 8.02 3.43 -0.48
CA VAL A 77 6.86 4.32 -0.44
C VAL A 77 7.08 5.42 0.60
N VAL A 78 7.10 6.67 0.15
CA VAL A 78 7.25 7.86 0.98
C VAL A 78 5.88 8.54 1.11
N SER A 79 5.39 8.63 2.33
CA SER A 79 4.11 9.27 2.65
C SER A 79 4.28 10.19 3.86
N ASP A 80 3.59 11.34 3.83
CA ASP A 80 3.46 12.27 4.94
C ASP A 80 2.28 11.92 5.88
N SER A 81 1.45 10.95 5.50
CA SER A 81 0.36 10.45 6.33
C SER A 81 0.84 9.42 7.34
N MET A 82 0.94 9.84 8.60
CA MET A 82 1.23 8.94 9.72
C MET A 82 0.19 7.82 9.86
N TYR A 83 -1.08 8.10 9.48
CA TYR A 83 -2.13 7.10 9.45
C TYR A 83 -1.81 5.98 8.47
N VAL A 84 -1.42 6.33 7.24
CA VAL A 84 -1.09 5.34 6.20
C VAL A 84 0.20 4.59 6.56
N VAL A 85 1.25 5.29 6.98
CA VAL A 85 2.51 4.66 7.41
C VAL A 85 2.26 3.67 8.54
N GLY A 86 1.46 4.06 9.54
CA GLY A 86 1.06 3.19 10.65
C GLY A 86 0.28 1.98 10.15
N THR A 87 -0.73 2.18 9.31
CA THR A 87 -1.57 1.09 8.75
C THR A 87 -0.72 0.09 7.97
N VAL A 88 0.14 0.58 7.07
CA VAL A 88 1.00 -0.25 6.21
C VAL A 88 2.01 -1.04 7.02
N ARG A 89 2.59 -0.44 8.08
CA ARG A 89 3.54 -1.15 8.96
C ARG A 89 2.91 -2.35 9.65
N HIS A 90 1.60 -2.30 9.92
CA HIS A 90 0.87 -3.42 10.51
C HIS A 90 0.39 -4.45 9.48
N LEU A 91 0.45 -4.18 8.17
CA LEU A 91 0.01 -5.13 7.12
C LEU A 91 0.75 -6.46 7.20
N GLU A 92 2.07 -6.43 7.44
CA GLU A 92 2.91 -7.62 7.62
C GLU A 92 2.41 -8.52 8.76
N HIS A 93 1.84 -7.95 9.82
CA HIS A 93 1.33 -8.67 10.98
C HIS A 93 -0.18 -8.94 10.95
N SER A 94 -0.92 -8.35 10.01
CA SER A 94 -2.40 -8.43 9.96
C SER A 94 -2.92 -9.39 8.90
N MET A 95 -2.05 -10.01 8.10
CA MET A 95 -2.44 -11.13 7.25
C MET A 95 -2.92 -12.30 8.11
N LEU A 96 -4.21 -12.62 7.98
CA LEU A 96 -4.83 -13.75 8.64
C LEU A 96 -4.13 -15.02 8.17
N ARG A 97 -3.59 -15.79 9.12
CA ARG A 97 -3.10 -17.16 8.90
C ARG A 97 -4.11 -17.92 8.03
N SER A 98 -3.63 -18.71 7.06
CA SER A 98 -4.49 -19.61 6.29
C SER A 98 -5.33 -20.45 7.25
N MET A 99 -6.63 -20.14 7.32
CA MET A 99 -7.51 -20.79 8.27
C MET A 99 -7.84 -22.17 7.73
N GLN A 100 -7.48 -23.21 8.48
CA GLN A 100 -7.87 -24.58 8.15
C GLN A 100 -9.40 -24.77 8.19
N ASN A 101 -10.11 -23.86 8.86
CA ASN A 101 -11.56 -23.86 8.95
C ASN A 101 -12.16 -23.04 7.80
N SER A 102 -12.73 -23.75 6.82
CA SER A 102 -13.38 -23.16 5.65
C SER A 102 -14.56 -22.25 6.00
N VAL A 103 -15.28 -22.54 7.09
CA VAL A 103 -16.43 -21.73 7.55
C VAL A 103 -15.96 -20.37 8.08
N LEU A 104 -14.90 -20.36 8.90
CA LEU A 104 -14.33 -19.11 9.41
C LEU A 104 -13.72 -18.27 8.29
N HIS A 105 -13.06 -18.91 7.33
CA HIS A 105 -12.53 -18.23 6.14
C HIS A 105 -13.64 -17.54 5.33
N GLN A 106 -14.76 -18.21 5.11
CA GLN A 106 -15.89 -17.66 4.35
C GLN A 106 -16.59 -16.48 5.06
N LEU A 107 -16.51 -16.40 6.39
CA LEU A 107 -17.10 -15.29 7.16
C LEU A 107 -16.23 -14.03 7.18
N LEU A 108 -14.95 -14.14 6.84
CA LEU A 108 -13.96 -13.06 6.95
C LEU A 108 -13.53 -12.49 5.58
N LEU A 109 -14.02 -13.07 4.48
CA LEU A 109 -13.95 -12.53 3.12
C LEU A 109 -15.21 -11.75 2.79
#